data_AF-A0ABD0R879-F1
#
_entry.id   AF-A0ABD0R879-F1
#
_cell.length_a   1.000
_cell.length_b   1.000
_cell.length_c   1.000
_cell.angle_alpha   90.00
_cell.angle_beta   90.00
_cell.angle_gamma   90.00
#
_symmetry.space_group_name_H-M   'P 1'
#
loop_
_entity.id
_entity.type
_entity.pdbx_description
1 polymer ?
#
loop_
_entity_poly.entity_id
_entity_poly.type
_entity_poly.pdbx_seq_one_letter_code
_entity_poly.pdbx_strand_id
1 'polypeptide(L)' 'VCSFSLDPNTAHTELSLSEDNRVVTSVFEDQPYPDHPDRFDHVYQVLCRE' A
#
# COMPACT_ATOMS: atom_id res chain seq x y z
N VAL A 1 5.90 -8.70 20.58
CA VAL A 1 6.16 -7.58 19.64
C VAL A 1 5.00 -7.55 18.67
N CYS A 2 4.23 -6.46 18.62
CA CYS A 2 3.24 -6.28 17.54
C CYS A 2 4.01 -6.03 16.24
N SER A 3 3.80 -6.87 15.24
CA SER A 3 4.37 -6.76 13.91
C SER A 3 3.38 -6.06 12.99
N PHE A 4 3.23 -4.75 13.13
CA PHE A 4 2.37 -3.97 12.24
C PHE A 4 3.05 -3.84 10.87
N SER A 5 2.32 -4.22 9.81
CA SER A 5 2.74 -4.02 8.42
C SER A 5 1.57 -3.47 7.61
N LEU A 6 1.86 -2.76 6.54
CA LEU A 6 0.87 -2.23 5.61
C LEU A 6 0.45 -3.32 4.62
N ASP A 7 -0.81 -3.29 4.21
CA ASP A 7 -1.35 -4.24 3.25
C ASP A 7 -1.14 -3.75 1.80
N PRO A 8 -0.22 -4.35 1.03
CA PRO A 8 0.00 -3.98 -0.37
C PRO A 8 -1.21 -4.24 -1.27
N ASN A 9 -2.17 -5.07 -0.84
CA ASN A 9 -3.41 -5.31 -1.60
C ASN A 9 -4.40 -4.15 -1.49
N THR A 10 -4.27 -3.32 -0.45
CA THR A 10 -5.13 -2.16 -0.24
C THR A 10 -4.49 -0.87 -0.74
N ALA A 11 -3.16 -0.83 -0.82
CA ALA A 11 -2.41 0.37 -1.18
C ALA A 11 -2.82 0.94 -2.54
N HIS A 12 -3.12 2.23 -2.57
CA HIS A 12 -3.31 2.97 -3.82
C HIS A 12 -2.09 2.80 -4.75
N THR A 13 -2.30 2.77 -6.07
CA THR A 13 -1.24 2.50 -7.06
C THR A 13 -0.13 3.54 -7.01
N GLU A 14 -0.44 4.80 -6.73
CA GLU A 14 0.56 5.87 -6.54
C GLU A 14 1.21 5.91 -5.13
N LEU A 15 1.05 4.85 -4.32
CA LEU A 15 1.78 4.67 -3.05
C LEU A 15 2.79 3.54 -3.19
N SER A 16 4.06 3.82 -2.88
CA SER A 16 5.12 2.81 -2.82
C SER A 16 5.36 2.38 -1.38
N LEU A 17 5.34 1.06 -1.15
CA LEU A 17 5.63 0.43 0.13
C LEU A 17 7.06 -0.11 0.16
N SER A 18 7.78 0.14 1.25
CA SER A 18 9.15 -0.34 1.45
C SER A 18 9.39 -0.74 2.92
N GLU A 19 10.61 -1.21 3.22
CA GLU A 19 11.03 -1.69 4.54
C GLU A 19 10.03 -2.69 5.15
N ASP A 20 9.82 -3.82 4.45
CA ASP A 20 8.83 -4.84 4.83
C ASP A 20 7.41 -4.27 5.02
N ASN A 21 7.02 -3.38 4.12
CA ASN A 21 5.74 -2.66 4.12
C ASN A 21 5.51 -1.85 5.41
N ARG A 22 6.55 -1.21 5.94
CA ARG A 22 6.44 -0.32 7.11
C ARG A 22 6.56 1.16 6.77
N VAL A 23 7.10 1.45 5.60
CA VAL A 23 7.23 2.82 5.09
C VAL A 23 6.40 2.97 3.83
N VAL A 24 5.68 4.09 3.75
CA VAL A 24 4.88 4.49 2.58
C VAL A 24 5.42 5.80 2.01
N THR A 25 5.55 5.87 0.69
CA THR A 25 5.96 7.07 -0.04
C THR A 25 4.98 7.32 -1.18
N SER A 26 4.53 8.56 -1.35
CA SER A 26 3.73 8.96 -2.50
C SER A 26 4.65 9.18 -3.70
N VAL A 27 4.27 8.61 -4.84
CA VAL A 27 5.02 8.63 -6.09
C VAL A 27 4.08 8.97 -7.24
N PHE A 28 4.59 9.57 -8.31
CA PHE A 28 3.79 9.90 -9.50
C PHE A 28 3.56 8.71 -10.44
N GLU A 29 4.36 7.65 -10.32
CA GLU A 29 4.25 6.47 -11.16
C GLU A 29 3.44 5.38 -10.45
N ASP A 30 2.45 4.84 -11.14
CA ASP A 30 1.66 3.72 -10.65
C ASP A 30 2.57 2.51 -10.37
N GLN A 31 2.55 2.06 -9.12
CA GLN A 31 3.25 0.86 -8.71
C GLN A 31 2.61 -0.37 -9.36
N PRO A 32 3.41 -1.40 -9.72
CA PRO A 32 2.96 -2.58 -10.45
C PRO A 32 2.24 -3.57 -9.53
N TYR A 33 1.29 -3.07 -8.75
CA TYR A 33 0.48 -3.90 -7.88
C TYR A 33 -0.53 -4.72 -8.70
N PRO A 34 -0.76 -5.99 -8.35
CA PRO A 34 -1.79 -6.78 -9.01
C PRO A 34 -3.18 -6.20 -8.70
N ASP A 35 -4.09 -6.34 -9.65
CA ASP A 35 -5.50 -5.99 -9.46
C ASP A 35 -6.06 -6.70 -8.22
N HIS A 36 -6.73 -5.94 -7.36
CA HIS A 36 -7.29 -6.45 -6.12
C HIS A 36 -8.57 -5.70 -5.77
N PRO A 37 -9.66 -6.39 -5.36
CA PRO A 37 -10.94 -5.75 -5.06
C PRO A 37 -10.87 -4.75 -3.88
N ASP A 38 -9.93 -4.95 -2.96
CA ASP A 38 -9.74 -4.08 -1.79
C ASP A 38 -8.81 -2.89 -2.05
N ARG A 39 -8.32 -2.70 -3.28
CA ARG A 39 -7.37 -1.64 -3.61
C ARG A 39 -8.09 -0.30 -3.70
N PHE A 40 -7.55 0.71 -3.01
CA PHE A 40 -8.02 2.07 -3.19
C PHE A 40 -7.55 2.61 -4.55
N ASP A 41 -8.46 3.23 -5.29
CA ASP A 41 -8.24 3.73 -6.66
C ASP A 41 -8.61 5.22 -6.82
N HIS A 42 -9.19 5.84 -5.77
CA HIS A 42 -9.61 7.25 -5.81
C HIS A 42 -8.72 8.17 -4.97
N VAL A 43 -8.15 7.66 -3.87
CA VAL A 43 -7.37 8.45 -2.90
C VAL A 43 -6.16 7.66 -2.39
N TYR A 44 -5.08 8.37 -2.05
CA TYR A 44 -3.83 7.84 -1.52
C TYR A 44 -4.00 7.22 -0.12
N GLN A 45 -4.57 6.02 -0.04
CA GLN A 45 -4.81 5.28 1.19
C GLN A 45 -4.18 3.89 1.17
N VAL A 46 -3.92 3.35 2.35
CA VAL A 46 -3.45 1.98 2.60
C VAL A 46 -3.89 1.58 4.00
N LEU A 47 -4.33 0.32 4.16
CA LEU A 47 -4.68 -0.25 5.45
C LEU A 47 -3.50 -1.02 6.05
N CYS A 48 -3.61 -1.31 7.34
CA CYS A 48 -2.67 -2.16 8.04
C CYS A 48 -3.17 -3.61 8.15
N ARG A 49 -2.23 -4.52 8.30
CA ARG A 49 -2.47 -5.91 8.72
C ARG A 49 -2.06 -6.07 10.19
N GLU A 50 -2.91 -6.76 10.94
CA GLU A 50 -2.60 -7.27 12.28
C GLU A 50 -1.55 -8.39 12.25
#